data_AF-A0A1B2RUD3-F1
#
_entry.id   AF-A0A1B2RUD3-F1
#
_cell.length_a   1.000
_cell.length_b   1.000
_cell.length_c   1.000
_cell.angle_alpha   90.00
_cell.angle_beta   90.00
_cell.angle_gamma   90.00
#
_symmetry.space_group_name_H-M   'P 1'
#
loop_
_entity.id
_entity.type
_entity.pdbx_description
1 polymer ?
#
loop_
_entity_poly.entity_id
_entity_poly.type
_entity_poly.pdbx_seq_one_letter_code
_entity_poly.pdbx_strand_id
1 'polypeptide(L)'
;LGDILRANSNVKQAEQEGTPQHIYDDLKALLQYHVATLMDNDIAGVPQAMQKSGRPIKAIRARLKGKEGRLRGNLMGKRVDFSARTVITGDPGLSLDEVGVPVSIARTLTYPETVTPMNISKLHELVRNGPKEHPGAKYVIRSDGTRIDLRHHKRAGSISLEYGWKVERHIVDGDFIIFNRQPSLHK
;
A
#
# COMPACT_ATOMS: atom_id res chain seq x y z
N LEU A 1 -10.74 23.43 4.06
CA LEU A 1 -9.61 24.40 4.17
C LEU A 1 -9.93 25.71 3.46
N GLY A 2 -10.31 25.69 2.17
CA GLY A 2 -10.72 26.93 1.47
C GLY A 2 -11.83 27.73 2.18
N ASP A 3 -12.85 27.06 2.73
CA ASP A 3 -13.92 27.74 3.47
C ASP A 3 -13.45 28.37 4.79
N ILE A 4 -12.51 27.73 5.49
CA ILE A 4 -11.89 28.26 6.72
C ILE A 4 -11.09 29.52 6.40
N LEU A 5 -10.29 29.48 5.32
CA LEU A 5 -9.49 30.63 4.90
C LEU A 5 -10.38 31.81 4.51
N ARG A 6 -11.46 31.57 3.77
CA ARG A 6 -12.44 32.61 3.41
C ARG A 6 -13.13 33.20 4.64
N ALA A 7 -13.64 32.35 5.53
CA ALA A 7 -14.26 32.82 6.78
C ALA A 7 -13.27 33.63 7.64
N ASN A 8 -12.01 33.22 7.71
CA ASN A 8 -10.98 33.94 8.46
C ASN A 8 -10.65 35.31 7.85
N SER A 9 -10.58 35.41 6.51
CA SER A 9 -10.41 36.72 5.85
C SER A 9 -11.59 37.64 6.11
N ASN A 10 -12.82 37.13 6.10
CA ASN A 10 -14.02 37.92 6.37
C ASN A 10 -14.04 38.44 7.83
N VAL A 11 -13.66 37.61 8.81
CA VAL A 11 -13.55 38.04 10.21
C VAL A 11 -12.50 39.15 10.37
N LYS A 12 -11.33 39.00 9.73
CA LYS A 12 -10.27 40.02 9.75
C LYS A 12 -10.71 41.34 9.12
N GLN A 13 -11.45 41.27 8.00
CA GLN A 13 -11.97 42.45 7.33
C GLN A 13 -13.01 43.14 8.21
N ALA A 14 -13.94 42.38 8.81
CA ALA A 14 -14.97 42.92 9.70
C ALA A 14 -14.37 43.63 10.93
N GLU A 15 -13.26 43.13 11.46
CA GLU A 15 -12.50 43.74 12.56
C GLU A 15 -11.85 45.08 12.15
N GLN A 16 -11.29 45.15 10.94
CA GLN A 16 -10.66 46.38 10.41
C GLN A 16 -11.69 47.47 10.08
N GLU A 17 -12.86 47.08 9.56
CA GLU A 17 -13.91 48.00 9.12
C GLU A 17 -14.79 48.50 10.29
N GLY A 18 -14.59 48.00 11.52
CA GLY A 18 -15.38 48.40 12.68
C GLY A 18 -16.84 47.94 12.61
N THR A 19 -17.06 46.72 12.08
CA THR A 19 -18.39 46.15 11.88
C THR A 19 -19.15 46.01 13.21
N PRO A 20 -20.48 46.22 13.25
CA PRO A 20 -21.28 46.03 14.46
C PRO A 20 -21.04 44.68 15.13
N GLN A 21 -20.99 44.68 16.47
CA GLN A 21 -20.61 43.53 17.29
C GLN A 21 -21.40 42.25 16.95
N HIS A 22 -22.71 42.37 16.72
CA HIS A 22 -23.56 41.22 16.39
C HIS A 22 -23.13 40.51 15.09
N ILE A 23 -22.80 41.25 14.02
CA ILE A 23 -22.34 40.68 12.75
C ILE A 23 -20.94 40.08 12.90
N TYR A 24 -20.08 40.73 13.69
CA TYR A 24 -18.75 40.21 13.98
C TYR A 24 -18.82 38.86 14.71
N ASP A 25 -19.70 38.75 15.71
CA ASP A 25 -19.91 37.51 16.47
C ASP A 25 -20.47 36.38 15.58
N ASP A 26 -21.36 36.69 14.62
CA ASP A 26 -21.86 35.72 13.64
C ASP A 26 -20.75 35.20 12.70
N LEU A 27 -19.90 36.09 12.18
CA LEU A 27 -18.76 35.71 11.33
C LEU A 27 -17.75 34.85 12.10
N LYS A 28 -17.51 35.20 13.37
CA LYS A 28 -16.65 34.42 14.27
C LYS A 28 -17.24 33.04 14.55
N ALA A 29 -18.55 32.94 14.77
CA ALA A 29 -19.25 31.67 14.94
C ALA A 29 -19.16 30.79 13.68
N LEU A 30 -19.26 31.38 12.48
CA LEU A 30 -19.09 30.66 11.22
C LEU A 30 -17.66 30.12 11.03
N LEU A 31 -16.64 30.92 11.38
CA LEU A 31 -15.25 30.45 11.37
C LEU A 31 -15.06 29.28 12.35
N GLN A 32 -15.58 29.41 13.56
CA GLN A 32 -15.53 28.35 14.58
C GLN A 32 -16.21 27.07 14.09
N TYR A 33 -17.36 27.18 13.43
CA TYR A 33 -18.07 26.07 12.82
C TYR A 33 -17.22 25.33 11.78
N HIS A 34 -16.56 26.05 10.86
CA HIS A 34 -15.71 25.43 9.84
C HIS A 34 -14.45 24.79 10.41
N VAL A 35 -13.87 25.35 11.48
CA VAL A 35 -12.74 24.75 12.19
C VAL A 35 -13.16 23.49 12.95
N ALA A 36 -14.30 23.55 13.65
CA ALA A 36 -14.85 22.42 14.39
C ALA A 36 -15.17 21.24 13.46
N THR A 37 -15.92 21.48 12.38
CA THR A 37 -16.33 20.45 11.41
C THR A 37 -15.18 19.84 10.60
N LEU A 38 -14.03 20.54 10.48
CA LEU A 38 -12.80 19.95 9.94
C LEU A 38 -12.24 18.84 10.85
N MET A 39 -12.27 19.07 12.16
CA MET A 39 -11.76 18.13 13.16
C MET A 39 -12.75 17.00 13.40
N ASP A 40 -14.01 17.36 13.63
CA ASP A 40 -15.12 16.45 13.88
C ASP A 40 -16.40 16.97 13.24
N ASN A 41 -16.95 16.24 12.28
CA ASN A 41 -18.18 16.63 11.59
C ASN A 41 -19.42 15.95 12.18
N ASP A 42 -19.27 15.09 13.19
CA ASP A 42 -20.36 14.37 13.87
C ASP A 42 -20.61 14.94 15.28
N ILE A 43 -20.44 16.25 15.43
CA ILE A 43 -20.69 16.95 16.70
C ILE A 43 -22.22 17.01 16.94
N ALA A 44 -22.67 16.52 18.09
CA ALA A 44 -24.08 16.54 18.45
C ALA A 44 -24.62 17.98 18.56
N GLY A 45 -25.79 18.23 17.98
CA GLY A 45 -26.45 19.54 18.01
C GLY A 45 -25.89 20.56 17.01
N VAL A 46 -24.87 20.21 16.23
CA VAL A 46 -24.29 21.06 15.18
C VAL A 46 -24.65 20.48 13.81
N PRO A 47 -25.11 21.28 12.84
CA PRO A 47 -25.43 20.76 11.50
C PRO A 47 -24.15 20.26 10.81
N GLN A 48 -24.22 19.10 10.16
CA GLN A 48 -23.06 18.54 9.47
C GLN A 48 -22.65 19.40 8.27
N ALA A 49 -21.36 19.65 8.13
CA ALA A 49 -20.81 20.31 6.96
C ALA A 49 -20.90 19.36 5.75
N MET A 50 -21.56 19.82 4.70
CA MET A 50 -21.79 19.07 3.47
C MET A 50 -20.91 19.59 2.34
N GLN A 51 -20.51 18.69 1.44
CA GLN A 51 -19.95 19.06 0.15
C GLN A 51 -21.05 19.62 -0.77
N LYS A 52 -20.65 20.30 -1.86
CA LYS A 52 -21.59 20.74 -2.91
C LYS A 52 -22.44 19.61 -3.49
N SER A 53 -21.96 18.37 -3.40
CA SER A 53 -22.66 17.15 -3.82
C SER A 53 -23.67 16.61 -2.80
N GLY A 54 -23.86 17.28 -1.66
CA GLY A 54 -24.73 16.83 -0.57
C GLY A 54 -24.15 15.74 0.33
N ARG A 55 -22.90 15.30 0.09
CA ARG A 55 -22.22 14.31 0.94
C ARG A 55 -21.54 14.99 2.13
N PRO A 56 -21.62 14.42 3.36
CA PRO A 56 -20.89 14.95 4.51
C PRO A 56 -19.39 15.02 4.26
N ILE A 57 -18.75 16.10 4.70
CA ILE A 57 -17.30 16.24 4.64
C ILE A 57 -16.66 15.23 5.59
N LYS A 58 -15.68 14.47 5.09
CA LYS A 58 -14.94 13.49 5.89
C LYS A 58 -13.87 14.19 6.74
N ALA A 59 -14.24 14.50 7.98
CA ALA A 59 -13.38 15.11 9.01
C ALA A 59 -12.16 14.25 9.37
N ILE A 60 -11.18 14.85 10.05
CA ILE A 60 -9.96 14.16 10.48
C ILE A 60 -10.29 13.00 11.42
N ARG A 61 -11.15 13.21 12.42
CA ARG A 61 -11.58 12.17 13.36
C ARG A 61 -12.21 10.96 12.66
N ALA A 62 -13.07 11.22 11.67
CA ALA A 62 -13.72 10.18 10.86
C ALA A 62 -12.74 9.40 9.95
N ARG A 63 -11.59 9.99 9.60
CA ARG A 63 -10.51 9.28 8.89
C ARG A 63 -9.70 8.38 9.81
N LEU A 64 -9.60 8.70 11.10
CA LEU A 64 -8.83 7.93 12.06
C LEU A 64 -9.63 6.75 12.63
N LYS A 65 -10.91 6.97 12.94
CA LYS A 65 -11.80 5.99 13.56
C LYS A 65 -12.49 5.07 12.54
N GLY A 66 -13.03 3.95 13.02
CA GLY A 66 -13.83 3.01 12.24
C GLY A 66 -13.03 1.85 11.63
N LYS A 67 -13.75 0.90 11.02
CA LYS A 67 -13.16 -0.31 10.40
C LYS A 67 -12.21 0.03 9.24
N GLU A 68 -12.65 0.94 8.38
CA GLU A 68 -11.88 1.50 7.25
C GLU A 68 -11.05 2.74 7.65
N GLY A 69 -10.95 3.04 8.95
CA GLY A 69 -10.15 4.15 9.47
C GLY A 69 -8.65 3.87 9.38
N ARG A 70 -7.81 4.90 9.46
CA ARG A 70 -6.35 4.74 9.36
C ARG A 70 -5.77 3.83 10.44
N LEU A 71 -6.29 3.88 11.67
CA LEU A 71 -5.78 3.04 12.76
C LEU A 71 -6.01 1.56 12.48
N ARG A 72 -7.26 1.17 12.18
CA ARG A 72 -7.59 -0.24 11.99
C ARG A 72 -7.28 -0.73 10.56
N GLY A 73 -7.66 0.04 9.55
CA GLY A 73 -7.49 -0.34 8.15
C GLY A 73 -6.05 -0.27 7.66
N ASN A 74 -5.23 0.69 8.11
CA ASN A 74 -3.87 0.85 7.57
C ASN A 74 -2.77 0.34 8.48
N LEU A 75 -2.93 0.47 9.80
CA LEU A 75 -1.89 0.06 10.75
C LEU A 75 -2.09 -1.37 11.22
N MET A 76 -3.33 -1.78 11.51
CA MET A 76 -3.62 -3.17 11.95
C MET A 76 -3.86 -4.14 10.78
N GLY A 77 -4.35 -3.67 9.64
CA GLY A 77 -4.74 -4.50 8.49
C GLY A 77 -4.16 -4.01 7.17
N LYS A 78 -2.84 -3.82 7.09
CA LYS A 78 -2.21 -3.31 5.86
C LYS A 78 -2.26 -4.35 4.74
N ARG A 79 -2.49 -3.89 3.51
CA ARG A 79 -2.22 -4.70 2.31
C ARG A 79 -0.74 -5.00 2.24
N VAL A 80 -0.41 -6.27 2.01
CA VAL A 80 0.97 -6.77 1.94
C VAL A 80 1.32 -7.10 0.50
N ASP A 81 2.52 -6.72 0.10
CA ASP A 81 3.11 -7.16 -1.16
C ASP A 81 3.58 -8.63 -1.04
N PHE A 82 3.95 -9.25 -2.16
CA PHE A 82 4.40 -10.65 -2.24
C PHE A 82 3.37 -11.67 -1.70
N SER A 83 2.09 -11.41 -1.93
CA SER A 83 1.00 -12.33 -1.59
C SER A 83 0.16 -12.68 -2.83
N ALA A 84 -0.44 -13.85 -2.81
CA ALA A 84 -1.37 -14.31 -3.84
C ALA A 84 -2.59 -14.99 -3.21
N ARG A 85 -3.70 -15.02 -3.94
CA ARG A 85 -4.94 -15.68 -3.53
C ARG A 85 -5.57 -16.36 -4.75
N THR A 86 -5.92 -17.64 -4.59
CA THR A 86 -6.59 -18.43 -5.62
C THR A 86 -7.57 -19.42 -4.99
N VAL A 87 -8.38 -20.08 -5.81
CA VAL A 87 -9.27 -21.18 -5.41
C VAL A 87 -8.42 -22.39 -5.03
N ILE A 88 -8.84 -23.10 -3.99
CA ILE A 88 -8.20 -24.35 -3.54
C ILE A 88 -8.88 -25.57 -4.16
N THR A 89 -8.10 -26.61 -4.42
CA THR A 89 -8.57 -27.94 -4.85
C THR A 89 -7.68 -28.97 -4.18
N GLY A 90 -8.24 -30.11 -3.77
CA GLY A 90 -7.47 -31.18 -3.13
C GLY A 90 -6.70 -32.01 -4.16
N ASP A 91 -5.47 -32.37 -3.82
CA ASP A 91 -4.61 -33.26 -4.62
C ASP A 91 -4.04 -34.35 -3.69
N PRO A 92 -4.36 -35.64 -3.90
CA PRO A 92 -3.84 -36.73 -3.08
C PRO A 92 -2.36 -37.04 -3.33
N GLY A 93 -1.75 -36.50 -4.38
CA GLY A 93 -0.33 -36.72 -4.69
C GLY A 93 0.64 -35.83 -3.92
N LEU A 94 0.15 -34.83 -3.18
CA LEU A 94 0.99 -33.89 -2.42
C LEU A 94 1.18 -34.33 -0.97
N SER A 95 2.36 -34.06 -0.43
CA SER A 95 2.67 -34.26 0.98
C SER A 95 1.89 -33.27 1.87
N LEU A 96 1.78 -33.58 3.17
CA LEU A 96 0.99 -32.76 4.11
C LEU A 96 1.52 -31.32 4.23
N ASP A 97 2.82 -31.13 4.09
CA ASP A 97 3.55 -29.87 4.18
C ASP A 97 3.74 -29.18 2.83
N GLU A 98 3.20 -29.75 1.75
CA GLU A 98 3.30 -29.22 0.40
C GLU A 98 2.03 -28.49 -0.03
N VAL A 99 2.21 -27.51 -0.93
CA VAL A 99 1.10 -26.79 -1.54
C VAL A 99 1.39 -26.54 -3.01
N GLY A 100 0.48 -26.99 -3.87
CA GLY A 100 0.57 -26.74 -5.30
C GLY A 100 0.38 -25.26 -5.63
N VAL A 101 1.38 -24.63 -6.24
CA VAL A 101 1.30 -23.24 -6.69
C VAL A 101 1.25 -23.19 -8.22
N PRO A 102 0.22 -22.58 -8.82
CA PRO A 102 0.16 -22.39 -10.27
C PRO A 102 1.38 -21.61 -10.80
N VAL A 103 1.93 -22.05 -11.95
CA VAL A 103 3.09 -21.42 -12.60
C VAL A 103 2.89 -19.91 -12.85
N SER A 104 1.66 -19.47 -13.12
CA SER A 104 1.32 -18.06 -13.29
C SER A 104 1.57 -17.23 -12.01
N ILE A 105 1.27 -17.80 -10.84
CA ILE A 105 1.55 -17.20 -9.53
C ILE A 105 3.05 -17.30 -9.23
N ALA A 106 3.66 -18.45 -9.51
CA ALA A 106 5.09 -18.68 -9.24
C ALA A 106 6.00 -17.72 -10.03
N ARG A 107 5.64 -17.39 -11.28
CA ARG A 107 6.30 -16.36 -12.09
C ARG A 107 6.07 -14.92 -11.60
N THR A 108 5.00 -14.71 -10.83
CA THR A 108 4.64 -13.37 -10.37
C THR A 108 5.33 -13.05 -9.06
N LEU A 109 5.29 -13.97 -8.09
CA LEU A 109 5.93 -13.86 -6.79
C LEU A 109 7.44 -14.03 -6.93
N THR A 110 8.19 -13.21 -6.20
CA THR A 110 9.65 -13.25 -6.22
C THR A 110 10.23 -13.35 -4.83
N TYR A 111 11.41 -13.95 -4.74
CA TYR A 111 12.22 -13.99 -3.54
C TYR A 111 13.59 -13.35 -3.84
N PRO A 112 14.03 -12.36 -3.04
CA PRO A 112 15.34 -11.74 -3.23
C PRO A 112 16.44 -12.65 -2.66
N GLU A 113 17.14 -13.36 -3.54
CA GLU A 113 18.28 -14.19 -3.17
C GLU A 113 19.60 -13.43 -3.35
N THR A 114 20.48 -13.46 -2.36
CA THR A 114 21.79 -12.80 -2.45
C THR A 114 22.78 -13.69 -3.19
N VAL A 115 23.54 -13.11 -4.12
CA VAL A 115 24.55 -13.80 -4.91
C VAL A 115 25.75 -14.15 -4.03
N THR A 116 26.01 -15.44 -3.91
CA THR A 116 27.11 -16.06 -3.18
C THR A 116 27.91 -16.98 -4.11
N PRO A 117 29.14 -17.38 -3.75
CA PRO A 117 29.92 -18.30 -4.56
C PRO A 117 29.21 -19.63 -4.85
N MET A 118 28.34 -20.09 -3.94
CA MET A 118 27.65 -21.37 -4.05
C MET A 118 26.45 -21.34 -5.02
N ASN A 119 25.75 -20.20 -5.12
CA ASN A 119 24.52 -20.10 -5.91
C ASN A 119 24.69 -19.29 -7.21
N ILE A 120 25.85 -18.67 -7.44
CA ILE A 120 26.08 -17.78 -8.60
C ILE A 120 25.75 -18.44 -9.94
N SER A 121 26.15 -19.71 -10.13
CA SER A 121 25.86 -20.46 -11.36
C SER A 121 24.35 -20.65 -11.57
N LYS A 122 23.62 -21.03 -10.51
CA LYS A 122 22.17 -21.20 -10.52
C LYS A 122 21.47 -19.86 -10.80
N LEU A 123 21.86 -18.79 -10.12
CA LEU A 123 21.26 -17.47 -10.30
C LEU A 123 21.52 -16.91 -11.70
N HIS A 124 22.69 -17.17 -12.27
CA HIS A 124 23.01 -16.77 -13.64
C HIS A 124 22.11 -17.47 -14.66
N GLU A 125 21.78 -18.74 -14.44
CA GLU A 125 20.82 -19.48 -15.27
C GLU A 125 19.40 -18.90 -15.16
N LEU A 126 18.92 -18.60 -13.94
CA LEU A 126 17.60 -18.00 -13.73
C LEU A 126 17.48 -16.62 -14.40
N VAL A 127 18.54 -15.80 -14.34
CA VAL A 127 18.60 -14.51 -15.03
C VAL A 127 18.61 -14.67 -16.54
N ARG A 128 19.28 -15.71 -17.05
CA ARG A 128 19.28 -16.05 -18.49
C ARG A 128 17.90 -16.49 -18.99
N ASN A 129 17.18 -17.30 -18.21
CA ASN A 129 15.79 -17.70 -18.50
C ASN A 129 14.83 -16.49 -18.48
N GLY A 130 15.13 -15.51 -17.61
CA GLY A 130 14.40 -14.26 -17.53
C GLY A 130 13.01 -14.39 -16.90
N PRO A 131 12.12 -13.40 -17.10
CA PRO A 131 10.85 -13.28 -16.35
C PRO A 131 9.67 -14.06 -16.96
N LYS A 132 9.84 -14.60 -18.17
CA LYS A 132 8.75 -15.29 -18.89
C LYS A 132 8.77 -16.80 -18.66
N GLU A 133 9.96 -17.38 -18.51
CA GLU A 133 10.12 -18.80 -18.24
C GLU A 133 10.18 -19.07 -16.73
N HIS A 134 9.74 -20.26 -16.32
CA HIS A 134 9.87 -20.75 -14.96
C HIS A 134 10.66 -22.06 -14.98
N PRO A 135 11.71 -22.21 -14.14
CA PRO A 135 12.26 -21.23 -13.20
C PRO A 135 13.02 -20.06 -13.86
N GLY A 136 12.88 -18.85 -13.31
CA GLY A 136 13.45 -17.63 -13.87
C GLY A 136 13.58 -16.49 -12.86
N ALA A 137 13.84 -15.28 -13.32
CA ALA A 137 13.99 -14.09 -12.47
C ALA A 137 13.38 -12.82 -13.10
N LYS A 138 12.99 -11.87 -12.25
CA LYS A 138 12.39 -10.60 -12.68
C LYS A 138 13.34 -9.42 -12.59
N TYR A 139 14.09 -9.32 -11.50
CA TYR A 139 14.96 -8.18 -11.25
C TYR A 139 16.33 -8.61 -10.77
N VAL A 140 17.34 -7.80 -11.10
CA VAL A 140 18.67 -7.84 -10.49
C VAL A 140 18.92 -6.52 -9.80
N ILE A 141 19.28 -6.58 -8.52
CA ILE A 141 19.58 -5.43 -7.67
C ILE A 141 21.08 -5.42 -7.42
N ARG A 142 21.74 -4.36 -7.87
CA ARG A 142 23.17 -4.15 -7.65
C ARG A 142 23.46 -3.68 -6.23
N SER A 143 24.73 -3.68 -5.86
CA SER A 143 25.21 -3.21 -4.55
C SER A 143 24.90 -1.72 -4.28
N ASP A 144 24.80 -0.90 -5.32
CA ASP A 144 24.39 0.51 -5.27
C ASP A 144 22.88 0.72 -5.07
N GLY A 145 22.09 -0.37 -5.07
CA GLY A 145 20.62 -0.32 -4.97
C GLY A 145 19.90 -0.13 -6.32
N THR A 146 20.64 -0.01 -7.42
CA THR A 146 20.06 0.10 -8.77
C THR A 146 19.34 -1.20 -9.12
N ARG A 147 18.07 -1.09 -9.51
CA ARG A 147 17.23 -2.22 -9.91
C ARG A 147 17.15 -2.32 -11.42
N ILE A 148 17.55 -3.47 -11.95
CA ILE A 148 17.50 -3.80 -13.37
C ILE A 148 16.29 -4.70 -13.62
N ASP A 149 15.34 -4.25 -14.42
CA ASP A 149 14.19 -5.06 -14.86
C ASP A 149 14.58 -5.93 -16.07
N LEU A 150 14.50 -7.25 -15.90
CA LEU A 150 14.87 -8.21 -16.92
C LEU A 150 13.86 -8.28 -18.08
N ARG A 151 12.65 -7.72 -17.94
CA ARG A 151 11.64 -7.71 -19.02
C ARG A 151 12.02 -6.81 -20.19
N HIS A 152 12.66 -5.69 -19.89
CA HIS A 152 12.96 -4.65 -20.88
C HIS A 152 14.42 -4.64 -21.31
N HIS A 153 15.26 -5.43 -20.65
CA HIS A 153 16.69 -5.45 -20.94
C HIS A 153 17.02 -6.45 -22.06
N LYS A 154 17.25 -5.93 -23.28
CA LYS A 154 17.61 -6.72 -24.48
C LYS A 154 18.85 -7.62 -24.30
N ARG A 155 19.65 -7.38 -23.25
CA ARG A 155 20.90 -8.08 -22.92
C ARG A 155 20.87 -8.78 -21.54
N ALA A 156 19.68 -9.11 -21.02
CA ALA A 156 19.49 -9.79 -19.74
C ALA A 156 20.37 -11.05 -19.57
N GLY A 157 20.52 -11.88 -20.61
CA GLY A 157 21.34 -13.10 -20.56
C GLY A 157 22.86 -12.88 -20.54
N SER A 158 23.33 -11.64 -20.70
CA SER A 158 24.76 -11.26 -20.65
C SER A 158 25.15 -10.53 -19.35
N ILE A 159 24.22 -10.40 -18.39
CA ILE A 159 24.51 -9.77 -17.11
C ILE A 159 25.45 -10.69 -16.32
N SER A 160 26.69 -10.24 -16.15
CA SER A 160 27.63 -10.87 -15.22
C SER A 160 27.24 -10.48 -13.80
N LEU A 161 26.79 -11.46 -13.02
CA LEU A 161 26.43 -11.25 -11.61
C LEU A 161 27.69 -11.13 -10.76
N GLU A 162 27.70 -10.18 -9.84
CA GLU A 162 28.77 -10.03 -8.85
C GLU A 162 28.29 -10.49 -7.48
N TYR A 163 29.24 -10.89 -6.62
CA TYR A 163 28.94 -11.27 -5.24
C TYR A 163 28.34 -10.11 -4.45
N GLY A 164 27.32 -10.41 -3.65
CA GLY A 164 26.60 -9.42 -2.85
C GLY A 164 25.47 -8.69 -3.59
N TRP A 165 25.32 -8.87 -4.90
CA TRP A 165 24.11 -8.45 -5.61
C TRP A 165 22.92 -9.31 -5.18
N LYS A 166 21.70 -8.84 -5.43
CA LYS A 166 20.47 -9.62 -5.16
C LYS A 166 19.73 -9.90 -6.45
N VAL A 167 19.24 -11.12 -6.60
CA VAL A 167 18.40 -11.53 -7.73
C VAL A 167 17.01 -11.82 -7.18
N GLU A 168 16.00 -11.09 -7.67
CA GLU A 168 14.60 -11.40 -7.41
C GLU A 168 14.16 -12.52 -8.35
N ARG A 169 14.43 -13.76 -7.94
CA ARG A 169 14.03 -14.98 -8.67
C ARG A 169 12.55 -15.29 -8.44
N HIS A 170 11.94 -16.03 -9.35
CA HIS A 170 10.65 -16.68 -9.13
C HIS A 170 10.73 -17.59 -7.89
N ILE A 171 9.61 -17.79 -7.21
CA ILE A 171 9.51 -18.86 -6.22
C ILE A 171 9.69 -20.21 -6.92
N VAL A 172 10.32 -21.17 -6.27
CA VAL A 172 10.62 -22.50 -6.80
C VAL A 172 10.24 -23.57 -5.78
N ASP A 173 10.26 -24.83 -6.20
CA ASP A 173 9.96 -25.96 -5.33
C ASP A 173 10.91 -25.99 -4.12
N GLY A 174 10.34 -26.27 -2.94
CA GLY A 174 11.05 -26.26 -1.66
C GLY A 174 11.12 -24.89 -0.97
N ASP A 175 10.64 -23.80 -1.59
CA ASP A 175 10.52 -22.51 -0.91
C ASP A 175 9.41 -22.54 0.17
N PHE A 176 9.72 -22.06 1.37
CA PHE A 176 8.73 -21.94 2.44
C PHE A 176 7.80 -20.75 2.21
N ILE A 177 6.50 -21.00 2.28
CA ILE A 177 5.47 -19.97 2.22
C ILE A 177 4.49 -20.10 3.39
N ILE A 178 3.87 -18.97 3.75
CA ILE A 178 2.80 -18.98 4.75
C ILE A 178 1.47 -19.09 4.01
N PHE A 179 0.75 -20.17 4.29
CA PHE A 179 -0.59 -20.40 3.77
C PHE A 179 -1.65 -20.10 4.85
N ASN A 180 -2.75 -19.44 4.48
CA ASN A 180 -3.78 -19.04 5.43
C ASN A 180 -5.18 -19.08 4.78
N ARG A 181 -6.19 -19.47 5.57
CA ARG A 181 -7.61 -19.43 5.20
C ARG A 181 -8.37 -18.47 6.13
N GLN A 182 -8.96 -17.43 5.55
CA GLN A 182 -9.79 -16.48 6.31
C GLN A 182 -11.20 -17.07 6.57
N PRO A 183 -11.79 -16.85 7.76
CA PRO A 183 -11.25 -16.11 8.92
C PRO A 183 -10.24 -16.94 9.72
N SER A 184 -9.13 -16.33 10.11
CA SER A 184 -8.08 -16.97 10.90
C SER A 184 -8.44 -16.88 12.39
N LEU A 185 -9.14 -17.89 12.91
CA LEU A 185 -9.55 -17.96 14.32
C LEU A 185 -8.63 -18.84 15.17
N HIS A 186 -7.78 -19.62 14.53
CA HIS A 186 -6.86 -20.55 15.17
C HIS A 186 -5.42 -20.25 14.74
N LYS A 187 -4.46 -20.60 15.61
CA LYS A 187 -3.02 -20.56 15.32
C LYS A 187 -2.57 -21.90 14.77
#